data_AF-A0A6S6QQJ0-F1
#
_entry.id   AF-A0A6S6QQJ0-F1
#
_cell.length_a   1.000
_cell.length_b   1.000
_cell.length_c   1.000
_cell.angle_alpha   90.00
_cell.angle_beta   90.00
_cell.angle_gamma   90.00
#
_symmetry.space_group_name_H-M   'P 1'
#
loop_
_entity.id
_entity.type
_entity.pdbx_description
1 polymer ?
#
loop_
_entity_poly.entity_id
_entity_poly.type
_entity_poly.pdbx_seq_one_letter_code
_entity_poly.pdbx_strand_id
1 'polypeptide(L)'
;MAIRVIEDIEVSYFKHQLESRDSFQTKRALQYICELYRRDGRFSAADLFGIENTVVGLIQTSADNKVKRWALNTIARIGRRDVCLRAVLDALENYSDNADVVGAAIAALFKLDNPGAYKLLTDKDRFSQDLILLSALQNTSASSLDLKRTKIDIDVASPDILKLALITVGLDKAPENIFHPKHSNSAIVKALGKHDDSIVAQYSVWAVVENAKLSTRDIGIDLRRLDERPANVRAWVYQLFGSENGPRKRRHEMVLRGSADHSDEARIGLATGLRDTYYANLDKVVTEWHLKEANAEVSALTVDHMVRQIDHSKDYENLVRQIFEAAGVDSPARGRILAMAARTKFYPELRKAEVLARDLFTMTKDVHIGTLQIGTLQASAVAFGGSAVSYGNTGNVLSAAQIGVAKEVLAAARDALQALESSPEARSRVIDEIEGATQDPSPTKLQGVGKALEALSNNLIRTADTAEAIHKIGTYGGQILDLVSKFTT
;
A
#
# COMPACT_ATOMS: atom_id res chain seq x y z
N MET A 1 5.54 -3.62 -21.62
CA MET A 1 4.55 -4.23 -20.71
C MET A 1 3.50 -3.17 -20.40
N ALA A 2 2.21 -3.51 -20.36
CA ALA A 2 1.15 -2.51 -20.14
C ALA A 2 1.13 -2.07 -18.67
N ILE A 3 0.95 -0.77 -18.43
CA ILE A 3 0.81 -0.21 -17.08
C ILE A 3 -0.46 -0.77 -16.44
N ARG A 4 -0.34 -1.30 -15.23
CA ARG A 4 -1.46 -1.83 -14.43
C ARG A 4 -1.98 -0.72 -13.53
N VAL A 5 -3.26 -0.35 -13.66
CA VAL A 5 -3.94 0.47 -12.64
C VAL A 5 -4.32 -0.42 -11.45
N ILE A 6 -4.02 0.00 -10.22
CA ILE A 6 -4.41 -0.67 -8.98
C ILE A 6 -5.89 -0.38 -8.71
N GLU A 7 -6.67 -1.40 -8.37
CA GLU A 7 -8.13 -1.27 -8.24
C GLU A 7 -8.55 -0.65 -6.90
N ASP A 8 -9.68 0.06 -6.88
CA ASP A 8 -10.17 0.81 -5.72
C ASP A 8 -10.30 -0.03 -4.44
N ILE A 9 -10.65 -1.33 -4.59
CA ILE A 9 -10.72 -2.26 -3.46
C ILE A 9 -9.32 -2.60 -2.91
N GLU A 10 -8.32 -2.75 -3.79
CA GLU A 10 -6.92 -2.92 -3.40
C GLU A 10 -6.41 -1.64 -2.72
N VAL A 11 -6.75 -0.46 -3.25
CA VAL A 11 -6.40 0.83 -2.65
C VAL A 11 -7.01 0.98 -1.26
N SER A 12 -8.30 0.69 -1.10
CA SER A 12 -9.00 0.78 0.18
C SER A 12 -8.38 -0.16 1.22
N TYR A 13 -7.98 -1.37 0.79
CA TYR A 13 -7.22 -2.29 1.62
C TYR A 13 -5.87 -1.70 2.03
N PHE A 14 -5.11 -1.10 1.12
CA PHE A 14 -3.84 -0.45 1.46
C PHE A 14 -4.02 0.70 2.45
N LYS A 15 -5.01 1.58 2.25
CA LYS A 15 -5.31 2.69 3.18
C LYS A 15 -5.55 2.14 4.60
N HIS A 16 -6.44 1.14 4.71
CA HIS A 16 -6.74 0.51 6.00
C HIS A 16 -5.50 -0.10 6.69
N GLN A 17 -4.65 -0.79 5.93
CA GLN A 17 -3.44 -1.41 6.48
C GLN A 17 -2.37 -0.37 6.88
N LEU A 18 -2.22 0.71 6.10
CA LEU A 18 -1.29 1.79 6.40
C LEU A 18 -1.70 2.59 7.63
N GLU A 19 -2.99 2.78 7.84
CA GLU A 19 -3.57 3.48 8.99
C GLU A 19 -3.73 2.58 10.22
N SER A 20 -3.47 1.28 10.07
CA SER A 20 -3.46 0.36 11.21
C SER A 20 -2.37 0.74 12.21
N ARG A 21 -2.63 0.52 13.50
CA ARG A 21 -1.61 0.69 14.55
C ARG A 21 -0.63 -0.49 14.62
N ASP A 22 -0.79 -1.47 13.76
CA ASP A 22 0.03 -2.67 13.71
C ASP A 22 1.20 -2.47 12.74
N SER A 23 2.38 -2.24 13.29
CA SER A 23 3.61 -2.02 12.50
C SER A 23 3.92 -3.16 11.54
N PHE A 24 3.49 -4.39 11.85
CA PHE A 24 3.68 -5.53 10.95
C PHE A 24 2.81 -5.40 9.69
N GLN A 25 1.53 -5.09 9.86
CA GLN A 25 0.57 -4.85 8.78
C GLN A 25 0.97 -3.66 7.91
N THR A 26 1.28 -2.52 8.54
CA THR A 26 1.76 -1.31 7.86
C THR A 26 3.00 -1.61 7.01
N LYS A 27 4.00 -2.28 7.59
CA LYS A 27 5.22 -2.69 6.88
C LYS A 27 4.91 -3.56 5.66
N ARG A 28 4.01 -4.54 5.79
CA ARG A 28 3.62 -5.41 4.68
C ARG A 28 2.91 -4.66 3.56
N ALA A 29 2.00 -3.74 3.90
CA ALA A 29 1.35 -2.90 2.91
C ALA A 29 2.38 -2.07 2.12
N LEU A 30 3.34 -1.44 2.80
CA LEU A 30 4.43 -0.68 2.17
C LEU A 30 5.31 -1.55 1.26
N GLN A 31 5.66 -2.76 1.72
CA GLN A 31 6.39 -3.75 0.93
C GLN A 31 5.63 -4.14 -0.33
N TYR A 32 4.33 -4.41 -0.21
CA TYR A 32 3.52 -4.85 -1.34
C TYR A 32 3.29 -3.72 -2.35
N ILE A 33 3.11 -2.47 -1.89
CA ILE A 33 3.08 -1.29 -2.77
C ILE A 33 4.39 -1.19 -3.57
N CYS A 34 5.54 -1.33 -2.91
CA CYS A 34 6.84 -1.34 -3.58
C CYS A 34 6.93 -2.44 -4.65
N GLU A 35 6.51 -3.66 -4.31
CA GLU A 35 6.48 -4.81 -5.23
C GLU A 35 5.57 -4.53 -6.45
N LEU A 36 4.36 -4.02 -6.22
CA LEU A 36 3.43 -3.65 -7.29
C LEU A 36 4.02 -2.61 -8.23
N TYR A 37 4.68 -1.57 -7.70
CA TYR A 37 5.30 -0.55 -8.53
C TYR A 37 6.47 -1.07 -9.36
N ARG A 38 7.23 -2.05 -8.85
CA ARG A 38 8.27 -2.75 -9.62
C ARG A 38 7.67 -3.59 -10.75
N ARG A 39 6.44 -4.08 -10.60
CA ARG A 39 5.67 -4.85 -11.60
C ARG A 39 4.72 -3.97 -12.43
N ASP A 40 5.08 -2.71 -12.64
CA ASP A 40 4.30 -1.73 -13.43
C ASP A 40 2.88 -1.41 -12.91
N GLY A 41 2.58 -1.72 -11.65
CA GLY A 41 1.38 -1.27 -10.94
C GLY A 41 1.45 0.22 -10.60
N ARG A 42 0.35 0.94 -10.78
CA ARG A 42 0.24 2.39 -10.50
C ARG A 42 -1.10 2.70 -9.84
N PHE A 43 -1.08 3.57 -8.84
CA PHE A 43 -2.30 4.17 -8.32
C PHE A 43 -2.92 5.13 -9.34
N SER A 44 -4.24 5.33 -9.24
CA SER A 44 -4.90 6.46 -9.89
C SER A 44 -4.35 7.78 -9.35
N ALA A 45 -4.46 8.88 -10.11
CA ALA A 45 -3.98 10.18 -9.64
C ALA A 45 -4.70 10.64 -8.36
N ALA A 46 -6.00 10.32 -8.25
CA ALA A 46 -6.82 10.64 -7.08
C ALA A 46 -6.35 9.86 -5.84
N ASP A 47 -6.07 8.56 -5.98
CA ASP A 47 -5.66 7.72 -4.86
C ASP A 47 -4.22 7.97 -4.42
N LEU A 48 -3.35 8.30 -5.38
CA LEU A 48 -1.93 8.53 -5.11
C LEU A 48 -1.73 9.61 -4.05
N PHE A 49 -2.49 10.72 -4.13
CA PHE A 49 -2.38 11.81 -3.16
C PHE A 49 -2.70 11.34 -1.73
N GLY A 50 -3.77 10.55 -1.55
CA GLY A 50 -4.14 10.02 -0.24
C GLY A 50 -3.08 9.07 0.33
N ILE A 51 -2.63 8.11 -0.48
CA ILE A 51 -1.60 7.14 -0.07
C ILE A 51 -0.28 7.86 0.26
N GLU A 52 0.13 8.80 -0.57
CA GLU A 52 1.37 9.55 -0.38
C GLU A 52 1.39 10.31 0.95
N ASN A 53 0.31 11.02 1.29
CA ASN A 53 0.21 11.74 2.56
C ASN A 53 0.27 10.80 3.77
N THR A 54 -0.41 9.65 3.69
CA THR A 54 -0.34 8.63 4.76
C THR A 54 1.09 8.11 4.93
N VAL A 55 1.80 7.84 3.83
CA VAL A 55 3.20 7.36 3.85
C VAL A 55 4.13 8.42 4.43
N VAL A 56 3.95 9.70 4.09
CA VAL A 56 4.70 10.82 4.68
C VAL A 56 4.47 10.90 6.20
N GLY A 57 3.21 10.79 6.64
CA GLY A 57 2.86 10.77 8.05
C GLY A 57 3.53 9.63 8.82
N LEU A 58 3.64 8.44 8.22
CA LEU A 58 4.30 7.28 8.83
C LEU A 58 5.80 7.50 9.09
N ILE A 59 6.49 8.28 8.25
CA ILE A 59 7.93 8.59 8.45
C ILE A 59 8.12 9.41 9.74
N GLN A 60 7.20 10.33 10.00
CA GLN A 60 7.28 11.25 11.14
C GLN A 60 6.75 10.61 12.44
N THR A 61 5.68 9.82 12.35
CA THR A 61 4.90 9.40 13.52
C THR A 61 5.17 7.96 13.98
N SER A 62 5.69 7.08 13.13
CA SER A 62 5.94 5.69 13.52
C SER A 62 7.03 5.59 14.59
N ALA A 63 6.87 4.70 15.57
CA ALA A 63 7.95 4.34 16.48
C ALA A 63 8.91 3.29 15.87
N ASP A 64 8.43 2.49 14.91
CA ASP A 64 9.21 1.41 14.30
C ASP A 64 10.05 1.93 13.12
N ASN A 65 11.37 1.83 13.25
CA ASN A 65 12.34 2.21 12.22
C ASN A 65 12.22 1.34 10.95
N LYS A 66 11.75 0.10 11.04
CA LYS A 66 11.47 -0.73 9.86
C LYS A 66 10.31 -0.17 9.05
N VAL A 67 9.28 0.36 9.71
CA VAL A 67 8.16 1.05 9.05
C VAL A 67 8.65 2.33 8.37
N LYS A 68 9.44 3.15 9.06
CA LYS A 68 10.03 4.38 8.47
C LYS A 68 10.86 4.08 7.22
N ARG A 69 11.76 3.08 7.31
CA ARG A 69 12.56 2.62 6.18
C ARG A 69 11.70 2.21 4.99
N TRP A 70 10.66 1.41 5.23
CA TRP A 70 9.76 0.98 4.16
C TRP A 70 8.90 2.12 3.61
N ALA A 71 8.50 3.08 4.44
CA ALA A 71 7.79 4.28 4.01
C ALA A 71 8.66 5.13 3.06
N LEU A 72 9.93 5.33 3.39
CA LEU A 72 10.90 6.00 2.52
C LEU A 72 11.13 5.23 1.20
N ASN A 73 11.25 3.90 1.26
CA ASN A 73 11.32 3.07 0.05
C ASN A 73 10.06 3.22 -0.82
N THR A 74 8.88 3.33 -0.20
CA THR A 74 7.61 3.59 -0.91
C THR A 74 7.60 4.98 -1.54
N ILE A 75 8.06 6.03 -0.84
CA ILE A 75 8.25 7.38 -1.42
C ILE A 75 9.19 7.33 -2.62
N ALA A 76 10.27 6.55 -2.57
CA ALA A 76 11.17 6.40 -3.69
C ALA A 76 10.52 5.74 -4.93
N ARG A 77 9.31 5.19 -4.80
CA ARG A 77 8.52 4.64 -5.91
C ARG A 77 7.39 5.55 -6.35
N ILE A 78 6.66 6.12 -5.39
CA ILE A 78 5.38 6.80 -5.64
C ILE A 78 5.44 8.31 -5.44
N GLY A 79 6.45 8.80 -4.72
CA GLY A 79 6.49 10.16 -4.20
C GLY A 79 6.72 11.22 -5.28
N ARG A 80 6.09 12.37 -5.06
CA ARG A 80 6.27 13.61 -5.80
C ARG A 80 7.12 14.57 -4.98
N ARG A 81 7.95 15.34 -5.68
CA ARG A 81 8.97 16.20 -5.08
C ARG A 81 8.36 17.26 -4.16
N ASP A 82 7.29 17.91 -4.61
CA ASP A 82 6.57 18.96 -3.89
C ASP A 82 5.94 18.50 -2.57
N VAL A 83 5.53 17.23 -2.49
CA VAL A 83 4.90 16.65 -1.30
C VAL A 83 5.93 16.00 -0.37
N CYS A 84 6.83 15.19 -0.91
CA CYS A 84 7.64 14.26 -0.11
C CYS A 84 9.01 14.79 0.29
N LEU A 85 9.58 15.78 -0.41
CA LEU A 85 11.00 16.13 -0.26
C LEU A 85 11.35 16.56 1.17
N ARG A 86 10.48 17.35 1.82
CA ARG A 86 10.73 17.83 3.18
C ARG A 86 10.85 16.67 4.17
N ALA A 87 9.91 15.72 4.14
CA ALA A 87 9.91 14.57 5.02
C ALA A 87 11.16 13.67 4.83
N VAL A 88 11.65 13.55 3.59
CA VAL A 88 12.89 12.81 3.30
C VAL A 88 14.12 13.53 3.90
N LEU A 89 14.20 14.86 3.80
CA LEU A 89 15.28 15.63 4.40
C LEU A 89 15.24 15.56 5.92
N ASP A 90 14.06 15.71 6.53
CA ASP A 90 13.88 15.58 7.98
C ASP A 90 14.29 14.18 8.46
N ALA A 91 14.03 13.12 7.69
CA ALA A 91 14.46 11.78 8.03
C ALA A 91 15.99 11.61 8.02
N LEU A 92 16.69 12.23 7.06
CA LEU A 92 18.17 12.25 7.03
C LEU A 92 18.77 13.00 8.22
N GLU A 93 18.08 14.02 8.72
CA GLU A 93 18.51 14.80 9.87
C GLU A 93 18.30 14.04 11.18
N ASN A 94 17.09 13.52 11.39
CA ASN A 94 16.64 12.95 12.65
C ASN A 94 17.07 11.49 12.90
N TYR A 95 17.43 10.73 11.86
CA TYR A 95 17.74 9.30 11.96
C TYR A 95 19.14 8.95 11.45
N SER A 96 20.11 9.85 11.57
CA SER A 96 21.44 9.64 10.98
C SER A 96 22.27 8.51 11.58
N ASP A 97 21.92 8.07 12.77
CA ASP A 97 22.49 6.91 13.45
C ASP A 97 21.90 5.58 12.95
N ASN A 98 20.81 5.62 12.19
CA ASN A 98 20.16 4.44 11.65
C ASN A 98 20.49 4.25 10.16
N ALA A 99 21.50 3.43 9.86
CA ALA A 99 21.97 3.17 8.50
C ALA A 99 20.86 2.70 7.54
N ASP A 100 19.90 1.93 8.04
CA ASP A 100 18.76 1.42 7.29
C ASP A 100 17.81 2.54 6.84
N VAL A 101 17.42 3.42 7.76
CA VAL A 101 16.55 4.58 7.48
C VAL A 101 17.29 5.58 6.59
N VAL A 102 18.57 5.86 6.88
CA VAL A 102 19.42 6.75 6.07
C VAL A 102 19.54 6.25 4.64
N GLY A 103 19.84 4.97 4.43
CA GLY A 103 19.97 4.40 3.08
C GLY A 103 18.67 4.54 2.26
N ALA A 104 17.52 4.26 2.89
CA ALA A 104 16.21 4.45 2.25
C ALA A 104 15.90 5.93 1.96
N ALA A 105 16.28 6.84 2.86
CA ALA A 105 16.09 8.27 2.66
C ALA A 105 16.98 8.83 1.54
N ILE A 106 18.24 8.39 1.44
CA ILE A 106 19.13 8.73 0.32
C ILE A 106 18.51 8.21 -0.99
N ALA A 107 18.05 6.96 -1.02
CA ALA A 107 17.42 6.37 -2.21
C ALA A 107 16.17 7.16 -2.65
N ALA A 108 15.36 7.64 -1.70
CA ALA A 108 14.20 8.50 -1.96
C ALA A 108 14.62 9.90 -2.44
N LEU A 109 15.65 10.50 -1.83
CA LEU A 109 16.15 11.83 -2.20
C LEU A 109 16.66 11.84 -3.65
N PHE A 110 17.45 10.83 -4.04
CA PHE A 110 17.93 10.69 -5.42
C PHE A 110 16.79 10.51 -6.43
N LYS A 111 15.68 9.89 -6.02
CA LYS A 111 14.49 9.77 -6.85
C LYS A 111 13.78 11.12 -7.03
N LEU A 112 13.64 11.90 -5.97
CA LEU A 112 12.87 13.15 -5.95
C LEU A 112 13.65 14.36 -6.51
N ASP A 113 14.96 14.41 -6.26
CA ASP A 113 15.84 15.51 -6.65
C ASP A 113 17.29 15.07 -6.87
N ASN A 114 17.57 14.29 -7.91
CA ASN A 114 18.92 13.78 -8.20
C ASN A 114 20.03 14.88 -8.20
N PRO A 115 19.88 16.04 -8.90
CA PRO A 115 20.92 17.08 -8.89
C PRO A 115 21.15 17.69 -7.51
N GLY A 116 20.07 17.95 -6.76
CA GLY A 116 20.16 18.50 -5.40
C GLY A 116 20.71 17.48 -4.38
N ALA A 117 20.40 16.20 -4.56
CA ALA A 117 20.84 15.10 -3.70
C ALA A 117 22.36 15.01 -3.62
N TYR A 118 23.03 15.03 -4.78
CA TYR A 118 24.48 14.95 -4.85
C TYR A 118 25.15 16.06 -4.04
N LYS A 119 24.78 17.31 -4.35
CA LYS A 119 25.31 18.50 -3.66
C LYS A 119 25.09 18.41 -2.15
N LEU A 120 23.86 18.11 -1.73
CA LEU A 120 23.50 18.08 -0.31
C LEU A 120 24.25 17.00 0.49
N LEU A 121 24.49 15.84 -0.12
CA LEU A 121 25.10 14.70 0.57
C LEU A 121 26.64 14.73 0.54
N THR A 122 27.25 15.28 -0.51
CA THR A 122 28.72 15.41 -0.58
C THR A 122 29.22 16.57 0.27
N ASP A 123 28.48 17.68 0.35
CA ASP A 123 28.96 18.89 1.05
C ASP A 123 29.05 18.71 2.57
N LYS A 124 28.43 17.65 3.13
CA LYS A 124 28.33 17.45 4.58
C LYS A 124 29.34 16.45 5.16
N ASP A 125 30.08 15.70 4.33
CA ASP A 125 30.97 14.58 4.73
C ASP A 125 30.36 13.62 5.79
N ARG A 126 29.03 13.60 5.91
CA ARG A 126 28.29 12.93 6.98
C ARG A 126 28.13 11.43 6.73
N PHE A 127 28.15 11.04 5.47
CA PHE A 127 27.86 9.68 5.03
C PHE A 127 29.00 9.17 4.15
N SER A 128 29.33 7.88 4.28
CA SER A 128 30.35 7.29 3.43
C SER A 128 29.93 7.31 1.96
N GLN A 129 30.90 7.43 1.06
CA GLN A 129 30.64 7.46 -0.37
C GLN A 129 29.94 6.18 -0.85
N ASP A 130 30.31 5.01 -0.30
CA ASP A 130 29.67 3.74 -0.63
C ASP A 130 28.19 3.69 -0.22
N LEU A 131 27.86 4.20 0.98
CA LEU A 131 26.47 4.30 1.44
C LEU A 131 25.64 5.17 0.49
N ILE A 132 26.17 6.34 0.09
CA ILE A 132 25.49 7.25 -0.83
C ILE A 132 25.26 6.58 -2.19
N LEU A 133 26.31 6.03 -2.80
CA LEU A 133 26.24 5.50 -4.17
C LEU A 133 25.39 4.23 -4.25
N LEU A 134 25.52 3.31 -3.30
CA LEU A 134 24.68 2.11 -3.25
C LEU A 134 23.21 2.43 -3.02
N SER A 135 22.92 3.43 -2.17
CA SER A 135 21.55 3.87 -1.93
C SER A 135 20.96 4.54 -3.17
N ALA A 136 21.74 5.40 -3.84
CA ALA A 136 21.34 6.05 -5.08
C ALA A 136 21.02 5.05 -6.21
N LEU A 137 21.86 4.01 -6.36
CA LEU A 137 21.69 2.97 -7.38
C LEU A 137 20.34 2.23 -7.30
N GLN A 138 19.64 2.25 -6.17
CA GLN A 138 18.35 1.57 -6.02
C GLN A 138 17.24 2.19 -6.90
N ASN A 139 17.34 3.49 -7.21
CA ASN A 139 16.33 4.24 -7.97
C ASN A 139 16.88 5.08 -9.12
N THR A 140 18.20 5.15 -9.26
CA THR A 140 18.89 5.97 -10.25
C THR A 140 19.74 5.08 -11.17
N SER A 141 19.90 5.49 -12.44
CA SER A 141 20.75 4.76 -13.38
C SER A 141 22.22 4.85 -12.97
N ALA A 142 22.95 3.74 -13.07
CA ALA A 142 24.40 3.72 -12.87
C ALA A 142 25.15 4.74 -13.73
N SER A 143 24.66 5.02 -14.95
CA SER A 143 25.27 5.99 -15.87
C SER A 143 25.17 7.45 -15.41
N SER A 144 24.27 7.76 -14.48
CA SER A 144 24.11 9.09 -13.90
C SER A 144 24.85 9.29 -12.58
N LEU A 145 25.62 8.29 -12.15
CA LEU A 145 26.38 8.31 -10.90
C LEU A 145 27.88 8.19 -11.21
N ASP A 146 28.73 8.86 -10.42
CA ASP A 146 30.18 8.63 -10.48
C ASP A 146 30.58 7.39 -9.67
N LEU A 147 30.69 6.26 -10.37
CA LEU A 147 31.02 4.95 -9.79
C LEU A 147 32.51 4.61 -9.85
N LYS A 148 33.36 5.50 -10.37
CA LYS A 148 34.79 5.18 -10.60
C LYS A 148 35.54 4.80 -9.32
N ARG A 149 35.06 5.28 -8.18
CA ARG A 149 35.66 5.08 -6.86
C ARG A 149 34.99 4.00 -6.03
N THR A 150 33.85 3.46 -6.46
CA THR A 150 33.13 2.43 -5.72
C THR A 150 33.73 1.07 -6.00
N LYS A 151 34.41 0.50 -5.01
CA LYS A 151 34.79 -0.92 -4.99
C LYS A 151 34.49 -1.46 -3.61
N ILE A 152 33.57 -2.41 -3.56
CA ILE A 152 33.12 -2.98 -2.30
C ILE A 152 33.93 -4.22 -2.03
N ASP A 153 34.92 -4.08 -1.15
CA ASP A 153 35.70 -5.21 -0.69
C ASP A 153 34.87 -6.04 0.29
N ILE A 154 34.48 -7.24 -0.14
CA ILE A 154 33.55 -8.09 0.59
C ILE A 154 34.12 -8.65 1.90
N ASP A 155 35.44 -8.66 2.05
CA ASP A 155 36.11 -9.24 3.21
C ASP A 155 36.21 -8.23 4.37
N VAL A 156 36.08 -6.93 4.08
CA VAL A 156 36.22 -5.84 5.07
C VAL A 156 35.00 -4.93 5.17
N ALA A 157 34.11 -4.93 4.17
CA ALA A 157 32.92 -4.10 4.20
C ALA A 157 31.98 -4.49 5.35
N SER A 158 31.39 -3.47 5.98
CA SER A 158 30.41 -3.70 7.06
C SER A 158 29.17 -4.44 6.53
N PRO A 159 28.46 -5.18 7.39
CA PRO A 159 27.21 -5.85 7.03
C PRO A 159 26.17 -4.93 6.37
N ASP A 160 26.11 -3.66 6.77
CA ASP A 160 25.19 -2.67 6.18
C ASP A 160 25.54 -2.33 4.72
N ILE A 161 26.83 -2.17 4.41
CA ILE A 161 27.29 -1.92 3.04
C ILE A 161 27.08 -3.16 2.17
N LEU A 162 27.40 -4.35 2.69
CA LEU A 162 27.16 -5.62 1.98
C LEU A 162 25.67 -5.83 1.69
N LYS A 163 24.81 -5.54 2.67
CA LYS A 163 23.35 -5.57 2.51
C LYS A 163 22.88 -4.63 1.41
N LEU A 164 23.33 -3.36 1.41
CA LEU A 164 22.96 -2.40 0.36
C LEU A 164 23.45 -2.83 -1.02
N ALA A 165 24.64 -3.41 -1.10
CA ALA A 165 25.18 -3.94 -2.34
C ALA A 165 24.37 -5.13 -2.86
N LEU A 166 23.96 -6.06 -1.99
CA LEU A 166 23.05 -7.15 -2.33
C LEU A 166 21.68 -6.62 -2.77
N ILE A 167 21.20 -5.51 -2.19
CA ILE A 167 19.98 -4.84 -2.65
C ILE A 167 20.12 -4.36 -4.10
N THR A 168 21.23 -3.70 -4.45
CA THR A 168 21.43 -3.22 -5.83
C THR A 168 21.57 -4.37 -6.84
N VAL A 169 22.16 -5.49 -6.44
CA VAL A 169 22.18 -6.71 -7.26
C VAL A 169 20.78 -7.28 -7.43
N GLY A 170 20.00 -7.42 -6.35
CA GLY A 170 18.63 -7.94 -6.41
C GLY A 170 17.69 -7.10 -7.28
N LEU A 171 17.88 -5.78 -7.29
CA LEU A 171 17.13 -4.87 -8.16
C LEU A 171 17.63 -4.83 -9.62
N ASP A 172 18.66 -5.62 -9.96
CA ASP A 172 19.35 -5.60 -11.25
C ASP A 172 19.85 -4.19 -11.63
N LYS A 173 20.36 -3.45 -10.63
CA LYS A 173 20.91 -2.10 -10.79
C LYS A 173 22.41 -2.02 -10.53
N ALA A 174 22.98 -3.05 -9.90
CA ALA A 174 24.42 -3.14 -9.68
C ALA A 174 25.15 -3.21 -11.04
N PRO A 175 26.17 -2.36 -11.28
CA PRO A 175 27.14 -2.59 -12.35
C PRO A 175 27.79 -3.97 -12.20
N GLU A 176 28.16 -4.57 -13.33
CA GLU A 176 28.93 -5.82 -13.30
C GLU A 176 30.26 -5.58 -12.56
N ASN A 177 30.67 -6.55 -11.73
CA ASN A 177 31.93 -6.51 -10.99
C ASN A 177 32.04 -5.36 -9.95
N ILE A 178 30.92 -4.86 -9.39
CA ILE A 178 30.94 -3.81 -8.35
C ILE A 178 31.73 -4.23 -7.09
N PHE A 179 31.76 -5.53 -6.81
CA PHE A 179 32.51 -6.10 -5.68
C PHE A 179 33.96 -6.43 -6.03
N HIS A 180 34.19 -7.03 -7.19
CA HIS A 180 35.51 -7.50 -7.57
C HIS A 180 35.67 -7.58 -9.10
N PRO A 181 36.76 -7.07 -9.69
CA PRO A 181 36.95 -6.99 -11.15
C PRO A 181 37.00 -8.34 -11.87
N LYS A 182 37.25 -9.44 -11.14
CA LYS A 182 37.37 -10.80 -11.72
C LYS A 182 36.19 -11.72 -11.39
N HIS A 183 35.22 -11.27 -10.58
CA HIS A 183 34.11 -12.12 -10.14
C HIS A 183 32.79 -11.46 -10.50
N SER A 184 31.94 -12.22 -11.17
CA SER A 184 30.58 -11.78 -11.46
C SER A 184 29.80 -11.52 -10.18
N ASN A 185 28.79 -10.66 -10.28
CA ASN A 185 27.90 -10.37 -9.15
C ASN A 185 27.23 -11.66 -8.63
N SER A 186 26.90 -12.62 -9.49
CA SER A 186 26.33 -13.92 -9.10
C SER A 186 27.29 -14.77 -8.26
N ALA A 187 28.59 -14.79 -8.61
CA ALA A 187 29.60 -15.52 -7.84
C ALA A 187 29.76 -14.93 -6.43
N ILE A 188 29.67 -13.60 -6.31
CA ILE A 188 29.76 -12.91 -5.03
C ILE A 188 28.50 -13.10 -4.19
N VAL A 189 27.30 -13.00 -4.78
CA VAL A 189 26.04 -13.34 -4.08
C VAL A 189 26.13 -14.74 -3.48
N LYS A 190 26.66 -15.71 -4.25
CA LYS A 190 26.88 -17.08 -3.78
C LYS A 190 27.89 -17.21 -2.65
N ALA A 191 28.95 -16.39 -2.66
CA ALA A 191 29.91 -16.36 -1.56
C ALA A 191 29.25 -15.77 -0.29
N LEU A 192 28.53 -14.65 -0.42
CA LEU A 192 27.86 -13.95 0.69
C LEU A 192 26.69 -14.75 1.28
N GLY A 193 26.11 -15.72 0.56
CA GLY A 193 25.17 -16.69 1.14
C GLY A 193 25.76 -17.60 2.22
N LYS A 194 27.09 -17.65 2.34
CA LYS A 194 27.79 -18.38 3.42
C LYS A 194 28.27 -17.48 4.55
N HIS A 195 28.00 -16.18 4.47
CA HIS A 195 28.47 -15.20 5.44
C HIS A 195 27.92 -15.50 6.85
N ASP A 196 28.71 -15.19 7.88
CA ASP A 196 28.37 -15.46 9.28
C ASP A 196 27.24 -14.55 9.79
N ASP A 197 27.22 -13.30 9.30
CA ASP A 197 26.11 -12.39 9.55
C ASP A 197 24.82 -12.85 8.84
N SER A 198 23.79 -13.11 9.64
CA SER A 198 22.49 -13.61 9.17
C SER A 198 21.74 -12.63 8.26
N ILE A 199 21.95 -11.32 8.39
CA ILE A 199 21.31 -10.31 7.54
C ILE A 199 21.97 -10.29 6.17
N VAL A 200 23.30 -10.40 6.10
CA VAL A 200 24.01 -10.53 4.81
C VAL A 200 23.57 -11.80 4.09
N ALA A 201 23.54 -12.95 4.79
CA ALA A 201 23.07 -14.21 4.23
C ALA A 201 21.59 -14.17 3.82
N GLN A 202 20.74 -13.46 4.56
CA GLN A 202 19.34 -13.24 4.19
C GLN A 202 19.24 -12.44 2.88
N TYR A 203 19.98 -11.33 2.78
CA TYR A 203 19.91 -10.43 1.63
C TYR A 203 20.56 -11.03 0.37
N SER A 204 21.44 -12.03 0.49
CA SER A 204 21.93 -12.76 -0.67
C SER A 204 20.84 -13.64 -1.27
N VAL A 205 20.01 -14.29 -0.45
CA VAL A 205 18.83 -15.03 -0.91
C VAL A 205 17.79 -14.07 -1.48
N TRP A 206 17.56 -12.93 -0.81
CA TRP A 206 16.68 -11.87 -1.32
C TRP A 206 17.09 -11.42 -2.74
N ALA A 207 18.39 -11.22 -2.97
CA ALA A 207 18.89 -10.83 -4.28
C ALA A 207 18.57 -11.87 -5.35
N VAL A 208 18.65 -13.16 -5.02
CA VAL A 208 18.26 -14.26 -5.92
C VAL A 208 16.75 -14.29 -6.19
N VAL A 209 15.92 -13.99 -5.18
CA VAL A 209 14.45 -13.92 -5.34
C VAL A 209 14.03 -12.79 -6.29
N GLU A 210 14.69 -11.64 -6.19
CA GLU A 210 14.26 -10.43 -6.92
C GLU A 210 14.91 -10.28 -8.30
N ASN A 211 16.13 -10.81 -8.49
CA ASN A 211 16.83 -10.69 -9.77
C ASN A 211 16.55 -11.89 -10.68
N ALA A 212 15.83 -11.66 -11.77
CA ALA A 212 15.48 -12.68 -12.76
C ALA A 212 16.69 -13.33 -13.48
N LYS A 213 17.90 -12.76 -13.38
CA LYS A 213 19.14 -13.33 -13.93
C LYS A 213 19.82 -14.31 -12.97
N LEU A 214 19.37 -14.37 -11.72
CA LEU A 214 19.87 -15.28 -10.70
C LEU A 214 18.93 -16.49 -10.56
N SER A 215 19.45 -17.56 -9.98
CA SER A 215 18.74 -18.82 -9.81
C SER A 215 19.02 -19.45 -8.45
N THR A 216 18.29 -20.50 -8.10
CA THR A 216 18.56 -21.32 -6.91
C THR A 216 19.98 -21.91 -6.83
N ARG A 217 20.80 -21.84 -7.90
CA ARG A 217 22.20 -22.26 -7.89
C ARG A 217 23.15 -21.20 -7.29
N ASP A 218 22.67 -19.97 -7.17
CA ASP A 218 23.44 -18.79 -6.78
C ASP A 218 23.28 -18.44 -5.30
N ILE A 219 22.39 -19.10 -4.56
CA ILE A 219 22.11 -18.78 -3.14
C ILE A 219 23.28 -19.03 -2.18
N GLY A 220 24.23 -19.91 -2.52
CA GLY A 220 25.37 -20.23 -1.65
C GLY A 220 25.08 -21.07 -0.40
N ILE A 221 23.81 -21.28 -0.04
CA ILE A 221 23.38 -22.01 1.16
C ILE A 221 23.24 -23.52 0.89
N ASP A 222 23.76 -24.34 1.81
CA ASP A 222 23.51 -25.78 1.80
C ASP A 222 22.11 -26.10 2.33
N LEU A 223 21.21 -26.49 1.42
CA LEU A 223 19.82 -26.79 1.76
C LEU A 223 19.64 -28.02 2.65
N ARG A 224 20.63 -28.92 2.70
CA ARG A 224 20.55 -30.09 3.59
C ARG A 224 20.55 -29.67 5.05
N ARG A 225 21.29 -28.60 5.36
CA ARG A 225 21.45 -28.02 6.71
C ARG A 225 20.64 -26.74 6.89
N LEU A 226 19.54 -26.59 6.14
CA LEU A 226 18.72 -25.37 6.19
C LEU A 226 18.14 -25.12 7.59
N ASP A 227 17.77 -26.16 8.33
CA ASP A 227 17.21 -26.02 9.69
C ASP A 227 18.19 -25.40 10.68
N GLU A 228 19.51 -25.48 10.42
CA GLU A 228 20.55 -24.86 11.23
C GLU A 228 20.69 -23.35 10.97
N ARG A 229 20.08 -22.85 9.88
CA ARG A 229 20.13 -21.42 9.55
C ARG A 229 19.10 -20.63 10.36
N PRO A 230 19.38 -19.36 10.66
CA PRO A 230 18.43 -18.46 11.31
C PRO A 230 17.08 -18.37 10.57
N ALA A 231 16.00 -18.13 11.32
CA ALA A 231 14.62 -18.11 10.80
C ALA A 231 14.42 -17.15 9.62
N ASN A 232 15.00 -15.95 9.69
CA ASN A 232 14.97 -14.95 8.63
C ASN A 232 15.61 -15.47 7.33
N VAL A 233 16.71 -16.22 7.40
CA VAL A 233 17.34 -16.84 6.22
C VAL A 233 16.46 -17.95 5.67
N ARG A 234 15.92 -18.83 6.53
CA ARG A 234 15.02 -19.91 6.11
C ARG A 234 13.77 -19.36 5.42
N ALA A 235 13.20 -18.27 5.94
CA ALA A 235 12.04 -17.60 5.36
C ALA A 235 12.27 -17.21 3.90
N TRP A 236 13.41 -16.59 3.57
CA TRP A 236 13.73 -16.21 2.20
C TRP A 236 14.05 -17.41 1.30
N VAL A 237 14.67 -18.45 1.84
CA VAL A 237 14.90 -19.69 1.08
C VAL A 237 13.57 -20.36 0.74
N TYR A 238 12.65 -20.50 1.70
CA TYR A 238 11.34 -21.05 1.41
C TYR A 238 10.52 -20.15 0.48
N GLN A 239 10.62 -18.82 0.62
CA GLN A 239 9.98 -17.88 -0.30
C GLN A 239 10.48 -18.07 -1.73
N LEU A 240 11.80 -18.22 -1.93
CA LEU A 240 12.41 -18.50 -3.23
C LEU A 240 11.82 -19.77 -3.85
N PHE A 241 11.85 -20.90 -3.13
CA PHE A 241 11.29 -22.15 -3.63
C PHE A 241 9.75 -22.11 -3.79
N GLY A 242 9.06 -21.32 -2.98
CA GLY A 242 7.64 -21.05 -3.13
C GLY A 242 7.33 -20.39 -4.47
N SER A 243 8.12 -19.36 -4.82
CA SER A 243 7.93 -18.51 -6.01
C SER A 243 8.54 -19.04 -7.32
N GLU A 244 9.51 -19.97 -7.25
CA GLU A 244 10.25 -20.43 -8.42
C GLU A 244 9.47 -21.43 -9.29
N ASN A 245 9.61 -21.33 -10.62
CA ASN A 245 9.14 -22.34 -11.58
C ASN A 245 10.21 -23.42 -11.85
N GLY A 246 10.94 -23.83 -10.81
CA GLY A 246 12.04 -24.79 -10.87
C GLY A 246 11.62 -26.27 -10.90
N PRO A 247 12.58 -27.20 -10.80
CA PRO A 247 12.30 -28.64 -10.79
C PRO A 247 11.30 -29.04 -9.69
N ARG A 248 10.17 -29.64 -10.11
CA ARG A 248 9.01 -29.90 -9.24
C ARG A 248 9.34 -30.66 -7.96
N LYS A 249 10.23 -31.65 -8.00
CA LYS A 249 10.54 -32.50 -6.83
C LYS A 249 11.19 -31.72 -5.69
N ARG A 250 12.26 -30.98 -5.97
CA ARG A 250 12.99 -30.19 -4.96
C ARG A 250 12.14 -29.05 -4.43
N ARG A 251 11.37 -28.40 -5.31
CA ARG A 251 10.40 -27.38 -4.92
C ARG A 251 9.37 -27.95 -3.94
N HIS A 252 8.75 -29.08 -4.27
CA HIS A 252 7.74 -29.70 -3.43
C HIS A 252 8.30 -30.11 -2.05
N GLU A 253 9.50 -30.68 -2.01
CA GLU A 253 10.20 -30.99 -0.75
C GLU A 253 10.41 -29.76 0.13
N MET A 254 10.85 -28.63 -0.45
CA MET A 254 11.03 -27.38 0.28
C MET A 254 9.70 -26.79 0.75
N VAL A 255 8.63 -26.93 -0.03
CA VAL A 255 7.28 -26.50 0.38
C VAL A 255 6.80 -27.33 1.58
N LEU A 256 6.94 -28.65 1.54
CA LEU A 256 6.57 -29.54 2.66
C LEU A 256 7.39 -29.24 3.93
N ARG A 257 8.70 -29.02 3.78
CA ARG A 257 9.57 -28.66 4.92
C ARG A 257 9.19 -27.29 5.49
N GLY A 258 8.97 -26.30 4.63
CA GLY A 258 8.64 -24.94 5.04
C GLY A 258 7.25 -24.82 5.67
N SER A 259 6.26 -25.58 5.22
CA SER A 259 4.91 -25.57 5.82
C SER A 259 4.89 -26.19 7.22
N ALA A 260 5.86 -27.07 7.52
CA ALA A 260 6.04 -27.69 8.82
C ALA A 260 7.14 -27.04 9.68
N ASP A 261 7.74 -25.92 9.24
CA ASP A 261 8.81 -25.25 10.00
C ASP A 261 8.25 -24.71 11.33
N HIS A 262 9.01 -24.85 12.41
CA HIS A 262 8.61 -24.40 13.76
C HIS A 262 8.53 -22.87 13.87
N SER A 263 9.23 -22.13 13.01
CA SER A 263 9.27 -20.67 13.05
C SER A 263 8.17 -20.06 12.19
N ASP A 264 7.31 -19.26 12.82
CA ASP A 264 6.27 -18.49 12.14
C ASP A 264 6.86 -17.61 11.01
N GLU A 265 8.02 -16.98 11.23
CA GLU A 265 8.70 -16.17 10.21
C GLU A 265 9.04 -16.98 8.95
N ALA A 266 9.46 -18.23 9.12
CA ALA A 266 9.82 -19.10 8.02
C ALA A 266 8.58 -19.55 7.22
N ARG A 267 7.51 -19.89 7.94
CA ARG A 267 6.20 -20.21 7.39
C ARG A 267 5.57 -19.02 6.64
N ILE A 268 5.71 -17.81 7.18
CA ILE A 268 5.31 -16.55 6.53
C ILE A 268 6.06 -16.38 5.19
N GLY A 269 7.38 -16.58 5.18
CA GLY A 269 8.19 -16.50 3.95
C GLY A 269 7.71 -17.47 2.87
N LEU A 270 7.46 -18.74 3.24
CA LEU A 270 6.90 -19.72 2.31
C LEU A 270 5.54 -19.26 1.76
N ALA A 271 4.60 -18.89 2.63
CA ALA A 271 3.25 -18.52 2.24
C ALA A 271 3.25 -17.30 1.29
N THR A 272 4.13 -16.31 1.55
CA THR A 272 4.37 -15.19 0.64
C THR A 272 4.90 -15.64 -0.72
N GLY A 273 5.85 -16.56 -0.77
CA GLY A 273 6.42 -17.06 -2.02
C GLY A 273 5.40 -17.82 -2.87
N LEU A 274 4.49 -18.55 -2.23
CA LEU A 274 3.48 -19.35 -2.93
C LEU A 274 2.38 -18.52 -3.59
N ARG A 275 2.12 -17.29 -3.14
CA ARG A 275 0.98 -16.45 -3.53
C ARG A 275 0.61 -16.52 -5.02
N ASP A 276 1.60 -16.33 -5.89
CA ASP A 276 1.39 -16.19 -7.34
C ASP A 276 1.76 -17.45 -8.14
N THR A 277 1.86 -18.62 -7.50
CA THR A 277 2.31 -19.84 -8.17
C THR A 277 1.44 -21.04 -7.85
N TYR A 278 1.30 -21.96 -8.80
CA TYR A 278 0.57 -23.22 -8.60
C TYR A 278 1.28 -24.40 -9.28
N TYR A 279 1.13 -25.59 -8.71
CA TYR A 279 1.52 -26.85 -9.34
C TYR A 279 0.68 -28.01 -8.80
N ALA A 280 0.67 -29.15 -9.51
CA ALA A 280 -0.15 -30.30 -9.17
C ALA A 280 0.09 -30.80 -7.72
N ASN A 281 -1.00 -31.03 -6.99
CA ASN A 281 -1.05 -31.44 -5.57
C ASN A 281 -0.62 -30.37 -4.56
N LEU A 282 -0.30 -29.13 -4.99
CA LEU A 282 -0.04 -28.05 -4.04
C LEU A 282 -1.28 -27.73 -3.21
N ASP A 283 -2.46 -27.84 -3.80
CA ASP A 283 -3.75 -27.62 -3.16
C ASP A 283 -3.96 -28.48 -1.92
N LYS A 284 -3.65 -29.77 -1.99
CA LYS A 284 -3.73 -30.67 -0.84
C LYS A 284 -2.83 -30.22 0.31
N VAL A 285 -1.59 -29.84 -0.01
CA VAL A 285 -0.60 -29.41 0.99
C VAL A 285 -1.03 -28.11 1.66
N VAL A 286 -1.44 -27.11 0.89
CA VAL A 286 -1.80 -25.79 1.44
C VAL A 286 -3.13 -25.85 2.20
N THR A 287 -4.12 -26.60 1.73
CA THR A 287 -5.37 -26.81 2.46
C THR A 287 -5.12 -27.50 3.80
N GLU A 288 -4.36 -28.60 3.82
CA GLU A 288 -4.03 -29.30 5.07
C GLU A 288 -3.23 -28.41 6.03
N TRP A 289 -2.27 -27.66 5.50
CA TRP A 289 -1.48 -26.70 6.27
C TRP A 289 -2.37 -25.62 6.89
N HIS A 290 -3.23 -24.97 6.10
CA HIS A 290 -4.13 -23.92 6.56
C HIS A 290 -5.01 -24.37 7.73
N LEU A 291 -5.59 -25.57 7.63
CA LEU A 291 -6.47 -26.13 8.66
C LEU A 291 -5.76 -26.40 10.00
N LYS A 292 -4.44 -26.56 9.99
CA LYS A 292 -3.61 -26.81 11.18
C LYS A 292 -2.86 -25.57 11.66
N GLU A 293 -2.88 -24.48 10.90
CA GLU A 293 -2.08 -23.30 11.18
C GLU A 293 -2.68 -22.47 12.32
N ALA A 294 -1.89 -22.26 13.36
CA ALA A 294 -2.28 -21.47 14.53
C ALA A 294 -1.95 -19.98 14.36
N ASN A 295 -0.92 -19.64 13.56
CA ASN A 295 -0.54 -18.26 13.35
C ASN A 295 -1.52 -17.59 12.37
N ALA A 296 -2.25 -16.57 12.85
CA ALA A 296 -3.27 -15.87 12.08
C ALA A 296 -2.75 -15.27 10.77
N GLU A 297 -1.49 -14.81 10.75
CA GLU A 297 -0.93 -14.19 9.55
C GLU A 297 -0.48 -15.22 8.51
N VAL A 298 0.11 -16.33 8.94
CA VAL A 298 0.37 -17.46 8.04
C VAL A 298 -0.93 -17.97 7.46
N SER A 299 -1.95 -18.15 8.31
CA SER A 299 -3.30 -18.54 7.89
C SER A 299 -3.85 -17.57 6.83
N ALA A 300 -3.80 -16.26 7.07
CA ALA A 300 -4.27 -15.26 6.11
C ALA A 300 -3.48 -15.27 4.78
N LEU A 301 -2.17 -15.52 4.80
CA LEU A 301 -1.37 -15.66 3.58
C LEU A 301 -1.69 -16.91 2.78
N THR A 302 -1.96 -18.02 3.46
CA THR A 302 -2.41 -19.24 2.76
C THR A 302 -3.76 -19.01 2.09
N VAL A 303 -4.66 -18.23 2.70
CA VAL A 303 -5.90 -17.78 2.05
C VAL A 303 -5.61 -16.88 0.84
N ASP A 304 -4.67 -15.92 0.95
CA ASP A 304 -4.28 -15.09 -0.20
C ASP A 304 -3.83 -15.94 -1.39
N HIS A 305 -3.04 -16.99 -1.14
CA HIS A 305 -2.63 -17.95 -2.16
C HIS A 305 -3.85 -18.70 -2.74
N MET A 306 -4.73 -19.25 -1.90
CA MET A 306 -5.92 -19.98 -2.35
C MET A 306 -6.80 -19.11 -3.25
N VAL A 307 -7.03 -17.85 -2.85
CA VAL A 307 -7.80 -16.87 -3.63
C VAL A 307 -7.14 -16.62 -4.99
N ARG A 308 -5.82 -16.40 -5.02
CA ARG A 308 -5.07 -16.13 -6.26
C ARG A 308 -4.99 -17.33 -7.20
N GLN A 309 -5.06 -18.54 -6.67
CA GLN A 309 -4.95 -19.80 -7.42
C GLN A 309 -6.28 -20.56 -7.52
N ILE A 310 -7.40 -19.88 -7.28
CA ILE A 310 -8.74 -20.50 -7.18
C ILE A 310 -9.16 -21.23 -8.46
N ASP A 311 -8.77 -20.70 -9.63
CA ASP A 311 -9.05 -21.30 -10.94
C ASP A 311 -8.39 -22.68 -11.13
N HIS A 312 -7.47 -23.07 -10.24
CA HIS A 312 -6.73 -24.33 -10.31
C HIS A 312 -7.24 -25.44 -9.38
N SER A 313 -8.05 -25.12 -8.36
CA SER A 313 -8.54 -26.12 -7.40
C SER A 313 -9.92 -25.77 -6.87
N LYS A 314 -10.86 -26.72 -7.02
CA LYS A 314 -12.22 -26.58 -6.47
C LYS A 314 -12.21 -26.60 -4.94
N ASP A 315 -11.24 -27.27 -4.32
CA ASP A 315 -11.10 -27.31 -2.87
C ASP A 315 -10.73 -25.92 -2.32
N TYR A 316 -9.88 -25.17 -3.04
CA TYR A 316 -9.60 -23.78 -2.71
C TYR A 316 -10.86 -22.92 -2.80
N GLU A 317 -11.63 -23.05 -3.88
CA GLU A 317 -12.87 -22.28 -4.05
C GLU A 317 -13.86 -22.52 -2.90
N ASN A 318 -14.09 -23.79 -2.57
CA ASN A 318 -15.00 -24.18 -1.49
C ASN A 318 -14.53 -23.63 -0.12
N LEU A 319 -13.24 -23.77 0.19
CA LEU A 319 -12.69 -23.32 1.47
C LEU A 319 -12.68 -21.80 1.59
N VAL A 320 -12.24 -21.08 0.55
CA VAL A 320 -12.27 -19.61 0.53
C VAL A 320 -13.70 -19.09 0.70
N ARG A 321 -14.68 -19.71 0.04
CA ARG A 321 -16.10 -19.34 0.20
C ARG A 321 -16.57 -19.51 1.65
N GLN A 322 -16.25 -20.63 2.29
CA GLN A 322 -16.58 -20.87 3.70
C GLN A 322 -15.96 -19.82 4.62
N ILE A 323 -14.66 -19.52 4.42
CA ILE A 323 -13.95 -18.51 5.21
C ILE A 323 -14.58 -17.13 4.99
N PHE A 324 -14.92 -16.78 3.76
CA PHE A 324 -15.54 -15.51 3.41
C PHE A 324 -16.94 -15.33 4.02
N GLU A 325 -17.74 -16.39 4.00
CA GLU A 325 -19.10 -16.40 4.58
C GLU A 325 -19.05 -16.36 6.11
N ALA A 326 -18.10 -17.05 6.74
CA ALA A 326 -17.88 -17.01 8.18
C ALA A 326 -17.31 -15.66 8.66
N ALA A 327 -16.61 -14.93 7.79
CA ALA A 327 -16.08 -13.62 8.10
C ALA A 327 -17.19 -12.55 8.13
N GLY A 328 -17.22 -11.75 9.20
CA GLY A 328 -18.16 -10.64 9.34
C GLY A 328 -18.11 -9.68 8.15
N VAL A 329 -19.26 -9.08 7.81
CA VAL A 329 -19.47 -8.24 6.61
C VAL A 329 -18.44 -7.11 6.48
N ASP A 330 -18.03 -6.51 7.59
CA ASP A 330 -17.05 -5.41 7.61
C ASP A 330 -15.71 -5.84 8.24
N SER A 331 -15.44 -7.14 8.30
CA SER A 331 -14.19 -7.65 8.88
C SER A 331 -12.99 -7.39 7.96
N PRO A 332 -11.80 -7.10 8.53
CA PRO A 332 -10.57 -6.95 7.73
C PRO A 332 -10.25 -8.18 6.89
N ALA A 333 -10.57 -9.38 7.37
CA ALA A 333 -10.40 -10.64 6.64
C ALA A 333 -11.23 -10.65 5.34
N ARG A 334 -12.49 -10.23 5.40
CA ARG A 334 -13.36 -10.16 4.23
C ARG A 334 -12.85 -9.14 3.20
N GLY A 335 -12.43 -7.96 3.67
CA GLY A 335 -11.80 -6.94 2.82
C GLY A 335 -10.51 -7.42 2.14
N ARG A 336 -9.65 -8.15 2.87
CA ARG A 336 -8.43 -8.78 2.32
C ARG A 336 -8.74 -9.80 1.23
N ILE A 337 -9.72 -10.68 1.46
CA ILE A 337 -10.15 -11.68 0.47
C ILE A 337 -10.67 -10.99 -0.80
N LEU A 338 -11.50 -9.95 -0.68
CA LEU A 338 -11.98 -9.17 -1.83
C LEU A 338 -10.82 -8.51 -2.59
N ALA A 339 -9.89 -7.88 -1.88
CA ALA A 339 -8.72 -7.25 -2.49
C ALA A 339 -7.82 -8.27 -3.22
N MET A 340 -7.64 -9.46 -2.67
CA MET A 340 -6.91 -10.53 -3.36
C MET A 340 -7.68 -11.09 -4.54
N ALA A 341 -9.00 -11.17 -4.44
CA ALA A 341 -9.85 -11.72 -5.47
C ALA A 341 -10.04 -10.76 -6.64
N ALA A 342 -9.86 -9.45 -6.48
CA ALA A 342 -10.16 -8.36 -7.43
C ALA A 342 -9.93 -8.69 -8.93
N ARG A 343 -8.91 -9.49 -9.25
CA ARG A 343 -8.51 -9.87 -10.64
C ARG A 343 -8.75 -11.33 -11.01
N THR A 344 -9.52 -12.02 -10.21
CA THR A 344 -9.89 -13.41 -10.39
C THR A 344 -11.34 -13.48 -10.85
N LYS A 345 -11.71 -14.58 -11.50
CA LYS A 345 -13.11 -14.81 -11.90
C LYS A 345 -14.04 -14.96 -10.70
N PHE A 346 -13.48 -15.15 -9.50
CA PHE A 346 -14.21 -15.32 -8.27
C PHE A 346 -14.66 -14.01 -7.61
N TYR A 347 -14.08 -12.86 -7.99
CA TYR A 347 -14.43 -11.56 -7.40
C TYR A 347 -15.92 -11.19 -7.54
N PRO A 348 -16.55 -11.31 -8.73
CA PRO A 348 -17.98 -11.00 -8.88
C PRO A 348 -18.86 -11.87 -7.98
N GLU A 349 -18.49 -13.12 -7.74
CA GLU A 349 -19.23 -14.04 -6.88
C GLU A 349 -19.15 -13.61 -5.40
N LEU A 350 -17.95 -13.24 -4.94
CA LEU A 350 -17.73 -12.73 -3.59
C LEU A 350 -18.47 -11.41 -3.36
N ARG A 351 -18.45 -10.50 -4.34
CA ARG A 351 -19.19 -9.23 -4.28
C ARG A 351 -20.70 -9.46 -4.21
N LYS A 352 -21.23 -10.40 -5.00
CA LYS A 352 -22.65 -10.78 -4.90
C LYS A 352 -23.00 -11.32 -3.50
N ALA A 353 -22.13 -12.16 -2.93
CA ALA A 353 -22.33 -12.70 -1.59
C ALA A 353 -22.25 -11.60 -0.50
N GLU A 354 -21.38 -10.61 -0.65
CA GLU A 354 -21.30 -9.44 0.24
C GLU A 354 -22.56 -8.57 0.21
N VAL A 355 -23.09 -8.26 -0.98
CA VAL A 355 -24.32 -7.47 -1.13
C VAL A 355 -25.51 -8.20 -0.48
N LEU A 356 -25.67 -9.49 -0.77
CA LEU A 356 -26.74 -10.30 -0.18
C LEU A 356 -26.64 -10.37 1.36
N ALA A 357 -25.42 -10.48 1.89
CA ALA A 357 -25.22 -10.48 3.34
C ALA A 357 -25.61 -9.13 3.97
N ARG A 358 -25.38 -8.00 3.30
CA ARG A 358 -25.79 -6.67 3.80
C ARG A 358 -27.31 -6.49 3.77
N ASP A 359 -27.95 -6.90 2.68
CA ASP A 359 -29.39 -6.72 2.48
C ASP A 359 -30.24 -7.57 3.44
N LEU A 360 -29.77 -8.76 3.83
CA LEU A 360 -30.50 -9.64 4.75
C LEU A 360 -30.59 -9.06 6.18
N PHE A 361 -29.63 -8.22 6.57
CA PHE A 361 -29.58 -7.59 7.89
C PHE A 361 -30.14 -6.16 7.93
N THR A 362 -30.31 -5.49 6.79
CA THR A 362 -31.08 -4.25 6.71
C THR A 362 -32.58 -4.53 6.76
N MET A 363 -33.06 -5.66 6.25
CA MET A 363 -34.48 -6.04 6.36
C MET A 363 -34.91 -6.51 7.76
N THR A 364 -33.98 -6.92 8.63
CA THR A 364 -34.32 -7.44 9.98
C THR A 364 -34.27 -6.38 11.07
N LYS A 365 -33.78 -5.16 10.81
CA LYS A 365 -33.75 -4.07 11.82
C LYS A 365 -35.01 -3.20 11.91
N ASP A 366 -35.95 -3.32 10.98
CA ASP A 366 -37.24 -2.60 10.99
C ASP A 366 -38.47 -3.52 10.88
N VAL A 367 -38.42 -4.71 11.47
CA VAL A 367 -39.66 -5.48 11.73
C VAL A 367 -40.19 -5.10 13.11
N HIS A 368 -40.66 -3.86 13.24
CA HIS A 368 -41.79 -3.59 14.13
C HIS A 368 -43.00 -4.26 13.50
N ILE A 369 -43.49 -5.34 14.10
CA ILE A 369 -44.85 -5.85 13.85
C ILE A 369 -45.81 -4.81 14.45
N GLY A 370 -45.98 -3.70 13.73
CA GLY A 370 -46.97 -2.67 13.97
C GLY A 370 -47.94 -2.70 12.80
N THR A 371 -49.12 -3.24 13.06
CA THR A 371 -50.39 -2.96 12.38
C THR A 371 -50.34 -2.00 11.19
N LEU A 372 -50.76 -2.52 10.03
CA LEU A 372 -51.29 -1.80 8.87
C LEU A 372 -51.72 -0.36 9.18
N GLN A 373 -50.89 0.61 8.80
CA GLN A 373 -51.34 1.97 8.52
C GLN A 373 -50.93 2.33 7.10
N ILE A 374 -51.89 2.17 6.20
CA ILE A 374 -51.90 2.69 4.84
C ILE A 374 -51.83 4.21 4.94
N GLY A 375 -50.71 4.79 4.54
CA GLY A 375 -50.47 6.22 4.56
C GLY A 375 -49.30 6.60 3.65
N THR A 376 -49.62 6.81 2.38
CA THR A 376 -48.81 7.54 1.38
C THR A 376 -47.37 7.08 1.18
N LEU A 377 -47.21 5.90 0.56
CA LEU A 377 -46.01 5.55 -0.20
C LEU A 377 -46.31 5.77 -1.69
N GLN A 378 -45.66 6.78 -2.26
CA GLN A 378 -45.65 7.09 -3.68
C GLN A 378 -44.80 6.02 -4.39
N ALA A 379 -45.44 4.92 -4.75
CA ALA A 379 -44.84 3.84 -5.51
C ALA A 379 -44.60 4.31 -6.96
N SER A 380 -43.33 4.55 -7.31
CA SER A 380 -42.90 4.62 -8.69
C SER A 380 -43.05 3.23 -9.32
N ALA A 381 -43.79 3.17 -10.43
CA ALA A 381 -44.18 1.96 -11.13
C ALA A 381 -42.98 1.16 -11.65
N VAL A 382 -42.99 -0.15 -11.43
CA VAL A 382 -42.21 -1.12 -12.19
C VAL A 382 -43.15 -1.77 -13.20
N ALA A 383 -43.01 -1.45 -14.49
CA ALA A 383 -43.78 -2.07 -15.55
C ALA A 383 -43.10 -3.38 -15.98
N PHE A 384 -43.69 -4.52 -15.61
CA PHE A 384 -43.45 -5.78 -16.28
C PHE A 384 -44.25 -5.77 -17.60
N GLY A 385 -43.57 -5.47 -18.71
CA GLY A 385 -44.10 -5.64 -20.07
C GLY A 385 -44.85 -4.43 -20.66
N GLY A 386 -44.11 -3.42 -21.12
CA GLY A 386 -44.62 -2.31 -21.92
C GLY A 386 -43.80 -1.03 -21.75
N SER A 387 -43.54 -0.30 -22.84
CA SER A 387 -42.76 0.95 -22.84
C SER A 387 -43.46 2.04 -22.03
N ALA A 388 -43.08 2.17 -20.75
CA ALA A 388 -43.41 3.32 -19.92
C ALA A 388 -42.18 4.23 -19.82
N VAL A 389 -42.31 5.47 -20.30
CA VAL A 389 -41.32 6.53 -20.10
C VAL A 389 -41.69 7.29 -18.83
N SER A 390 -40.84 7.21 -17.81
CA SER A 390 -40.98 7.97 -16.57
C SER A 390 -40.56 9.43 -16.80
N TYR A 391 -41.47 10.36 -16.52
CA TYR A 391 -41.20 11.81 -16.49
C TYR A 391 -41.13 12.33 -15.05
N GLY A 392 -40.57 11.53 -14.14
CA GLY A 392 -40.31 11.93 -12.75
C GLY A 392 -38.83 12.24 -12.54
N ASN A 393 -38.51 13.49 -12.23
CA ASN A 393 -37.18 13.90 -11.81
C ASN A 393 -36.92 13.33 -10.40
N THR A 394 -36.29 12.15 -10.30
CA THR A 394 -35.81 11.60 -9.03
C THR A 394 -34.66 12.48 -8.54
N GLY A 395 -34.98 13.48 -7.72
CA GLY A 395 -33.99 14.32 -7.07
C GLY A 395 -33.07 13.46 -6.21
N ASN A 396 -31.77 13.54 -6.47
CA ASN A 396 -30.74 12.88 -5.69
C ASN A 396 -30.73 13.48 -4.27
N VAL A 397 -31.18 12.71 -3.29
CA VAL A 397 -31.16 13.08 -1.87
C VAL A 397 -29.97 12.39 -1.21
N LEU A 398 -29.20 13.12 -0.40
CA LEU A 398 -28.08 12.56 0.37
C LEU A 398 -28.56 11.43 1.29
N SER A 399 -27.73 10.39 1.43
CA SER A 399 -27.88 9.45 2.53
C SER A 399 -27.68 10.15 3.88
N ALA A 400 -28.28 9.63 4.95
CA ALA A 400 -28.13 10.18 6.30
C ALA A 400 -26.66 10.32 6.74
N ALA A 401 -25.79 9.40 6.32
CA ALA A 401 -24.35 9.47 6.57
C ALA A 401 -23.69 10.65 5.85
N GLN A 402 -24.04 10.89 4.58
CA GLN A 402 -23.52 12.03 3.82
C GLN A 402 -24.04 13.37 4.36
N ILE A 403 -25.27 13.42 4.88
CA ILE A 403 -25.81 14.58 5.60
C ILE A 403 -24.97 14.87 6.85
N GLY A 404 -24.57 13.83 7.59
CA GLY A 404 -23.67 13.96 8.75
C GLY A 404 -22.33 14.58 8.37
N VAL A 405 -21.67 14.03 7.36
CA VAL A 405 -20.38 14.54 6.85
C VAL A 405 -20.51 15.98 6.34
N ALA A 406 -21.58 16.30 5.59
CA ALA A 406 -21.81 17.65 5.11
C ALA A 406 -21.94 18.66 6.26
N LYS A 407 -22.66 18.30 7.34
CA LYS A 407 -22.80 19.16 8.52
C LYS A 407 -21.49 19.37 9.28
N GLU A 408 -20.66 18.33 9.40
CA GLU A 408 -19.33 18.44 10.02
C GLU A 408 -18.40 19.36 9.24
N VAL A 409 -18.35 19.21 7.91
CA VAL A 409 -17.54 20.06 7.02
C VAL A 409 -18.04 21.51 7.05
N LEU A 410 -19.36 21.73 7.05
CA LEU A 410 -19.95 23.07 7.17
C LEU A 410 -19.64 23.74 8.52
N ALA A 411 -19.67 22.98 9.62
CA ALA A 411 -19.30 23.49 10.93
C ALA A 411 -17.82 23.89 10.99
N ALA A 412 -16.92 23.04 10.49
CA ALA A 412 -15.49 23.33 10.44
C ALA A 412 -15.16 24.54 9.54
N ALA A 413 -15.87 24.69 8.43
CA ALA A 413 -15.76 25.86 7.56
C ALA A 413 -16.22 27.15 8.26
N ARG A 414 -17.32 27.09 9.03
CA ARG A 414 -17.82 28.23 9.83
C ARG A 414 -16.80 28.68 10.87
N ASP A 415 -16.23 27.74 11.62
CA ASP A 415 -15.24 28.05 12.66
C ASP A 415 -13.98 28.69 12.05
N ALA A 416 -13.52 28.17 10.91
CA ALA A 416 -12.38 28.73 10.18
C ALA A 416 -12.67 30.15 9.66
N LEU A 417 -13.90 30.45 9.24
CA LEU A 417 -14.30 31.80 8.81
C LEU A 417 -14.37 32.78 9.98
N GLN A 418 -14.84 32.34 11.16
CA GLN A 418 -14.91 33.19 12.35
C GLN A 418 -13.52 33.60 12.87
N ALA A 419 -12.51 32.77 12.62
CA ALA A 419 -11.11 33.08 12.97
C ALA A 419 -10.44 34.13 12.07
N LEU A 420 -11.10 34.57 10.99
CA LEU A 420 -10.57 35.61 10.10
C LEU A 420 -10.89 37.00 10.63
N GLU A 421 -9.86 37.82 10.82
CA GLU A 421 -10.01 39.22 11.26
C GLU A 421 -10.35 40.15 10.08
N SER A 422 -10.00 39.78 8.84
CA SER A 422 -10.22 40.58 7.63
C SER A 422 -11.59 40.33 6.98
N SER A 423 -12.15 41.38 6.35
CA SER A 423 -13.34 41.32 5.47
C SER A 423 -14.66 40.87 6.13
N PRO A 424 -15.22 41.66 7.07
CA PRO A 424 -16.44 41.32 7.80
C PRO A 424 -17.67 41.10 6.88
N GLU A 425 -17.80 41.90 5.82
CA GLU A 425 -18.95 41.85 4.91
C GLU A 425 -18.95 40.59 4.03
N ALA A 426 -17.80 40.23 3.46
CA ALA A 426 -17.68 39.02 2.64
C ALA A 426 -17.84 37.76 3.50
N ARG A 427 -17.27 37.78 4.71
CA ARG A 427 -17.41 36.70 5.70
C ARG A 427 -18.88 36.49 6.11
N SER A 428 -19.62 37.56 6.41
CA SER A 428 -21.02 37.45 6.84
C SER A 428 -21.88 36.74 5.79
N ARG A 429 -21.70 37.07 4.51
CA ARG A 429 -22.44 36.43 3.41
C ARG A 429 -22.18 34.92 3.32
N VAL A 430 -20.92 34.50 3.47
CA VAL A 430 -20.57 33.07 3.42
C VAL A 430 -21.09 32.33 4.66
N ILE A 431 -21.10 32.97 5.83
CA ILE A 431 -21.67 32.38 7.05
C ILE A 431 -23.20 32.18 6.89
N ASP A 432 -23.91 33.15 6.33
CA ASP A 432 -25.35 33.04 6.08
C ASP A 432 -25.67 31.89 5.11
N GLU A 433 -24.85 31.71 4.07
CA GLU A 433 -24.97 30.57 3.15
C GLU A 433 -24.69 29.22 3.83
N ILE A 434 -23.68 29.16 4.70
CA ILE A 434 -23.35 27.96 5.50
C ILE A 434 -24.50 27.61 6.45
N GLU A 435 -25.11 28.59 7.12
CA GLU A 435 -26.26 28.35 8.00
C GLU A 435 -27.47 27.85 7.21
N GLY A 436 -27.73 28.44 6.04
CA GLY A 436 -28.78 27.98 5.13
C GLY A 436 -28.58 26.55 4.63
N ALA A 437 -27.33 26.16 4.36
CA ALA A 437 -26.97 24.80 3.94
C ALA A 437 -26.93 23.80 5.11
N THR A 438 -26.65 24.26 6.34
CA THR A 438 -26.63 23.40 7.54
C THR A 438 -28.05 22.95 7.93
N GLN A 439 -29.03 23.84 7.76
CA GLN A 439 -30.45 23.53 8.00
C GLN A 439 -31.01 22.60 6.92
N ASP A 440 -30.56 22.75 5.67
CA ASP A 440 -31.03 22.00 4.52
C ASP A 440 -29.88 21.79 3.51
N PRO A 441 -29.12 20.67 3.62
CA PRO A 441 -27.94 20.39 2.81
C PRO A 441 -28.32 19.85 1.43
N SER A 442 -29.12 20.62 0.70
CA SER A 442 -29.45 20.33 -0.69
C SER A 442 -28.24 20.61 -1.62
N PRO A 443 -28.13 19.91 -2.76
CA PRO A 443 -26.98 20.06 -3.66
C PRO A 443 -26.80 21.50 -4.15
N THR A 444 -27.89 22.22 -4.41
CA THR A 444 -27.86 23.63 -4.81
C THR A 444 -27.25 24.52 -3.73
N LYS A 445 -27.61 24.30 -2.46
CA LYS A 445 -27.10 25.08 -1.32
C LYS A 445 -25.64 24.76 -1.04
N LEU A 446 -25.26 23.49 -1.07
CA LEU A 446 -23.87 23.07 -0.93
C LEU A 446 -23.01 23.62 -2.07
N GLN A 447 -23.51 23.62 -3.31
CA GLN A 447 -22.81 24.22 -4.45
C GLN A 447 -22.65 25.74 -4.30
N GLY A 448 -23.66 26.42 -3.74
CA GLY A 448 -23.58 27.83 -3.37
C GLY A 448 -22.44 28.10 -2.40
N VAL A 449 -22.41 27.38 -1.28
CA VAL A 449 -21.37 27.49 -0.26
C VAL A 449 -19.97 27.21 -0.83
N GLY A 450 -19.83 26.16 -1.63
CA GLY A 450 -18.54 25.83 -2.26
C GLY A 450 -18.01 26.97 -3.15
N LYS A 451 -18.88 27.57 -3.98
CA LYS A 451 -18.53 28.72 -4.83
C LYS A 451 -18.24 29.98 -4.01
N ALA A 452 -18.99 30.21 -2.93
CA ALA A 452 -18.79 31.37 -2.07
C ALA A 452 -17.47 31.30 -1.31
N LEU A 453 -17.08 30.11 -0.82
CA LEU A 453 -15.78 29.86 -0.19
C LEU A 453 -14.62 30.00 -1.20
N GLU A 454 -14.78 29.52 -2.42
CA GLU A 454 -13.79 29.68 -3.50
C GLU A 454 -13.61 31.16 -3.87
N ALA A 455 -14.71 31.91 -4.02
CA ALA A 455 -14.67 33.34 -4.29
C ALA A 455 -14.01 34.12 -3.14
N LEU A 456 -14.30 33.75 -1.88
CA LEU A 456 -13.66 34.35 -0.71
C LEU A 456 -12.15 34.06 -0.68
N SER A 457 -11.74 32.81 -0.91
CA SER A 457 -10.33 32.42 -0.96
C SER A 457 -9.57 33.23 -2.02
N ASN A 458 -10.15 33.37 -3.22
CA ASN A 458 -9.58 34.18 -4.30
C ASN A 458 -9.46 35.67 -3.95
N ASN A 459 -10.41 36.22 -3.18
CA ASN A 459 -10.32 37.60 -2.70
C ASN A 459 -9.26 37.76 -1.61
N LEU A 460 -9.13 36.80 -0.68
CA LEU A 460 -8.12 36.83 0.39
C LEU A 460 -6.69 36.73 -0.17
N ILE A 461 -6.48 35.97 -1.25
CA ILE A 461 -5.21 35.93 -2.00
C ILE A 461 -4.83 37.33 -2.50
N ARG A 462 -5.81 38.14 -2.91
CA ARG A 462 -5.57 39.50 -3.43
C ARG A 462 -5.30 40.53 -2.34
N THR A 463 -5.81 40.31 -1.13
CA THR A 463 -5.68 41.24 0.00
C THR A 463 -4.51 40.90 0.94
N ALA A 464 -3.65 39.95 0.56
CA ALA A 464 -2.46 39.52 1.32
C ALA A 464 -2.77 39.04 2.75
N ASP A 465 -3.89 38.32 2.92
CA ASP A 465 -4.22 37.69 4.21
C ASP A 465 -3.36 36.43 4.44
N THR A 466 -3.35 35.91 5.68
CA THR A 466 -2.49 34.79 6.08
C THR A 466 -2.66 33.56 5.16
N ALA A 467 -1.54 33.03 4.65
CA ALA A 467 -1.53 31.90 3.72
C ALA A 467 -2.23 30.63 4.28
N GLU A 468 -2.22 30.48 5.61
CA GLU A 468 -2.88 29.38 6.31
C GLU A 468 -4.41 29.45 6.24
N ALA A 469 -4.98 30.65 6.40
CA ALA A 469 -6.41 30.89 6.28
C ALA A 469 -6.91 30.59 4.87
N ILE A 470 -6.19 31.08 3.85
CA ILE A 470 -6.50 30.87 2.43
C ILE A 470 -6.53 29.37 2.11
N HIS A 471 -5.52 28.63 2.58
CA HIS A 471 -5.43 27.18 2.36
C HIS A 471 -6.59 26.41 3.03
N LYS A 472 -6.92 26.73 4.29
CA LYS A 472 -8.03 26.08 5.02
C LYS A 472 -9.37 26.33 4.33
N ILE A 473 -9.68 27.58 3.95
CA ILE A 473 -10.92 27.95 3.27
C ILE A 473 -11.03 27.27 1.90
N GLY A 474 -9.94 27.26 1.12
CA GLY A 474 -9.90 26.56 -0.17
C GLY A 474 -10.11 25.05 -0.04
N THR A 475 -9.56 24.44 1.01
CA THR A 475 -9.73 23.01 1.30
C THR A 475 -11.19 22.67 1.59
N TYR A 476 -11.88 23.44 2.43
CA TYR A 476 -13.30 23.21 2.72
C TYR A 476 -14.19 23.45 1.50
N GLY A 477 -13.89 24.48 0.69
CA GLY A 477 -14.59 24.71 -0.59
C GLY A 477 -14.48 23.49 -1.51
N GLY A 478 -13.29 22.92 -1.65
CA GLY A 478 -13.06 21.69 -2.44
C GLY A 478 -13.82 20.47 -1.90
N GLN A 479 -13.81 20.26 -0.58
CA GLN A 479 -14.55 19.16 0.06
C GLN A 479 -16.06 19.26 -0.15
N ILE A 480 -16.63 20.48 -0.07
CA ILE A 480 -18.05 20.72 -0.30
C ILE A 480 -18.42 20.49 -1.78
N LEU A 481 -17.58 20.93 -2.73
CA LEU A 481 -17.80 20.69 -4.15
C LEU A 481 -17.67 19.21 -4.53
N ASP A 482 -16.76 18.46 -3.88
CA ASP A 482 -16.66 17.00 -4.02
C ASP A 482 -17.94 16.32 -3.53
N LEU A 483 -18.49 16.75 -2.39
CA LEU A 483 -19.79 16.27 -1.90
C LEU A 483 -20.92 16.56 -2.89
N VAL A 484 -20.91 17.72 -3.56
CA VAL A 484 -21.89 18.06 -4.62
C VAL A 484 -21.76 17.14 -5.83
N SER A 485 -20.55 16.78 -6.25
CA SER A 485 -20.33 15.90 -7.41
C SER A 485 -20.93 14.49 -7.20
N LYS A 486 -20.98 14.04 -5.94
CA LYS A 486 -21.61 12.78 -5.52
C LYS A 486 -23.15 12.82 -5.58
N PHE A 487 -23.76 13.96 -5.85
CA PHE A 487 -25.19 14.05 -6.21
C PHE A 487 -25.43 13.95 -7.71
N THR A 488 -24.41 14.06 -8.56
CA THR A 488 -24.58 14.04 -10.02
C THR A 488 -24.20 12.70 -10.65
N THR A 489 -23.75 11.75 -9.82
CA THR A 489 -23.45 10.36 -10.14
C THR A 489 -24.45 9.46 -9.44
#